data_AF-A0A2D8ES46-F1
#
_entry.id   AF-A0A2D8ES46-F1
#
_cell.length_a   1.000
_cell.length_b   1.000
_cell.length_c   1.000
_cell.angle_alpha   90.00
_cell.angle_beta   90.00
_cell.angle_gamma   90.00
#
_symmetry.space_group_name_H-M   'P 1'
#
loop_
_entity.id
_entity.type
_entity.pdbx_description
1 polymer ?
#
loop_
_entity_poly.entity_id
_entity_poly.type
_entity_poly.pdbx_seq_one_letter_code
_entity_poly.pdbx_strand_id
1 'polypeptide(L)'
;MATKRTAEVLLGAFQDEMVTRRKFDVKNSKDEVIMTLYFKPITRYARVKAQQLAGPNADALVVSTQLLCQMAEKEDGTLAFDMSDAPMLQRQLPEKVLNDLELFLNDIKLDIDTAKKE
;
A
#
# COMPACT_ATOMS: atom_id res chain seq x y z
N MET A 1 -25.66 31.29 -4.92
CA MET A 1 -24.54 30.37 -4.61
C MET A 1 -24.74 29.11 -5.43
N ALA A 2 -23.73 28.65 -6.18
CA ALA A 2 -23.87 27.42 -6.96
C ALA A 2 -23.94 26.22 -6.00
N THR A 3 -24.96 25.38 -6.17
CA THR A 3 -25.08 24.12 -5.41
C THR A 3 -23.91 23.22 -5.78
N LYS A 4 -23.08 22.84 -4.81
CA LYS A 4 -21.98 21.89 -5.03
C LYS A 4 -22.53 20.55 -5.52
N ARG A 5 -21.80 19.90 -6.43
CA ARG A 5 -22.16 18.55 -6.88
C ARG A 5 -21.99 17.57 -5.71
N THR A 6 -22.87 16.57 -5.60
CA THR A 6 -22.78 15.55 -4.54
C THR A 6 -21.40 14.89 -4.47
N ALA A 7 -20.77 14.66 -5.62
CA ALA A 7 -19.41 14.13 -5.69
C ALA A 7 -18.36 15.05 -5.03
N GLU A 8 -18.49 16.37 -5.17
CA GLU A 8 -17.57 17.34 -4.55
C GLU A 8 -17.77 17.41 -3.04
N VAL A 9 -19.00 17.25 -2.56
CA VAL A 9 -19.29 17.13 -1.13
C VAL A 9 -18.65 15.88 -0.55
N LEU A 10 -18.80 14.74 -1.23
CA LEU A 10 -18.21 13.48 -0.80
C LEU A 10 -16.68 13.56 -0.80
N LEU A 11 -16.05 14.01 -1.89
CA LEU A 11 -14.60 14.14 -1.97
C LEU A 11 -14.06 15.13 -0.94
N GLY A 12 -14.78 16.24 -0.70
CA GLY A 12 -14.42 17.21 0.32
C GLY A 12 -14.43 16.64 1.74
N ALA A 13 -15.30 15.67 2.04
CA ALA A 13 -15.38 15.04 3.36
C ALA A 13 -14.15 14.17 3.70
N PHE A 14 -13.42 13.68 2.70
CA PHE A 14 -12.26 12.78 2.86
C PHE A 14 -10.94 13.42 2.43
N GLN A 15 -10.93 14.72 2.13
CA GLN A 15 -9.76 15.39 1.56
C GLN A 15 -8.53 15.29 2.46
N ASP A 16 -8.69 15.44 3.77
CA ASP A 16 -7.60 15.37 4.75
C ASP A 16 -7.07 13.94 4.92
N GLU A 17 -7.95 12.94 4.87
CA GLU A 17 -7.56 11.53 4.92
C GLU A 17 -6.69 11.18 3.71
N MET A 18 -7.09 11.62 2.53
CA MET A 18 -6.43 11.32 1.26
C MET A 18 -5.03 11.91 1.12
N VAL A 19 -4.67 12.93 1.91
CA VAL A 19 -3.31 13.50 1.95
C VAL A 19 -2.47 12.97 3.11
N THR A 20 -3.11 12.35 4.10
CA THR A 20 -2.43 11.83 5.29
C THR A 20 -1.62 10.58 4.94
N ARG A 21 -0.32 10.64 5.19
CA ARG A 21 0.59 9.51 4.93
C ARG A 21 0.71 8.63 6.16
N ARG A 22 0.46 7.33 6.00
CA ARG A 22 0.71 6.32 7.04
C ARG A 22 2.14 5.81 6.92
N LYS A 23 2.83 5.75 8.05
CA LYS A 23 4.21 5.26 8.17
C LYS A 23 4.22 3.72 8.27
N PHE A 24 5.07 3.07 7.49
CA PHE A 24 5.32 1.64 7.51
C PHE A 24 6.82 1.39 7.69
N ASP A 25 7.20 0.78 8.81
CA ASP A 25 8.59 0.41 9.09
C ASP A 25 8.84 -1.02 8.62
N VAL A 26 9.68 -1.17 7.60
CA VAL A 26 10.14 -2.47 7.12
C VAL A 26 11.20 -2.96 8.10
N LYS A 27 10.95 -4.14 8.69
CA LYS A 27 11.86 -4.77 9.66
C LYS A 27 12.49 -6.03 9.09
N ASN A 28 13.73 -6.30 9.49
CA ASN A 28 14.37 -7.59 9.21
C ASN A 28 13.93 -8.68 10.21
N SER A 29 14.51 -9.88 10.09
CA SER A 29 14.22 -11.01 10.98
C SER A 29 14.65 -10.80 12.44
N LYS A 30 15.38 -9.72 12.75
CA LYS A 30 15.81 -9.33 14.10
C LYS A 30 15.00 -8.15 14.66
N ASP A 31 13.88 -7.81 14.02
CA ASP A 31 13.03 -6.65 14.34
C ASP A 31 13.72 -5.28 14.19
N GLU A 32 14.87 -5.23 13.53
CA GLU A 32 15.57 -3.98 13.24
C GLU A 32 14.92 -3.31 12.02
N VAL A 33 14.60 -2.02 12.13
CA VAL A 33 14.04 -1.24 11.04
C VAL A 33 15.14 -1.00 9.99
N ILE A 34 14.96 -1.57 8.79
CA ILE A 34 15.90 -1.41 7.68
C ILE A 34 15.52 -0.25 6.76
N MET A 35 14.24 0.12 6.74
CA MET A 35 13.72 1.21 5.91
C MET A 35 12.34 1.65 6.42
N THR A 36 12.06 2.94 6.32
CA THR A 36 10.73 3.51 6.57
C THR A 36 10.12 3.95 5.26
N LEU A 37 8.87 3.54 5.02
CA LEU A 37 8.07 3.91 3.87
C LEU A 37 6.82 4.66 4.32
N TYR A 38 6.31 5.52 3.44
CA TYR A 38 5.11 6.32 3.67
C TYR A 38 4.09 6.04 2.57
N PHE A 39 2.84 5.84 2.95
CA PHE A 39 1.77 5.55 2.00
C PHE A 39 0.58 6.47 2.25
N LYS A 40 0.12 7.13 1.20
CA LYS A 40 -1.22 7.74 1.17
C LYS A 40 -2.29 6.64 1.16
N PRO A 41 -3.56 6.92 1.51
CA PRO A 41 -4.62 5.93 1.40
C PRO A 41 -4.71 5.38 -0.03
N ILE A 42 -4.85 4.06 -0.13
CA ILE A 42 -4.98 3.40 -1.42
C ILE A 42 -6.35 3.72 -2.02
N THR A 43 -6.35 4.23 -3.25
CA THR A 43 -7.58 4.44 -4.00
C THR A 43 -7.92 3.19 -4.81
N ARG A 44 -9.21 3.05 -5.18
CA ARG A 44 -9.62 2.00 -6.13
C ARG A 44 -8.87 2.11 -7.46
N TYR A 45 -8.60 3.33 -7.91
CA TYR A 45 -7.83 3.58 -9.12
C TYR A 45 -6.41 3.01 -9.04
N ALA A 46 -5.69 3.28 -7.95
CA ALA A 46 -4.34 2.75 -7.74
C ALA A 46 -4.32 1.21 -7.76
N ARG A 47 -5.29 0.59 -7.08
CA ARG A 47 -5.42 -0.88 -7.07
C ARG A 47 -5.69 -1.46 -8.46
N VAL A 48 -6.60 -0.85 -9.23
CA VAL A 48 -6.90 -1.29 -10.60
C VAL A 48 -5.68 -1.13 -11.50
N LYS A 49 -4.94 -0.02 -11.39
CA LYS A 49 -3.71 0.21 -12.14
C LYS A 49 -2.65 -0.84 -11.82
N ALA A 50 -2.43 -1.14 -10.55
CA ALA A 50 -1.52 -2.21 -10.11
C ALA A 50 -1.92 -3.59 -10.64
N GLN A 51 -3.22 -3.93 -10.64
CA GLN A 51 -3.74 -5.16 -11.24
C GLN A 51 -3.47 -5.22 -12.74
N GLN A 52 -3.66 -4.11 -13.46
CA GLN A 52 -3.39 -4.04 -14.89
C GLN A 52 -1.90 -4.24 -15.20
N LEU A 53 -1.01 -3.66 -14.41
CA LEU A 53 0.44 -3.83 -14.58
C LEU A 53 0.93 -5.23 -14.19
N ALA A 54 0.30 -5.85 -13.20
CA ALA A 54 0.59 -7.22 -12.80
C ALA A 54 0.20 -8.24 -13.90
N GLY A 55 -0.80 -7.89 -14.72
CA GLY A 55 -1.29 -8.72 -15.81
C GLY A 55 -2.51 -9.57 -15.44
N PRO A 56 -3.11 -10.26 -16.42
CA PRO A 56 -4.29 -11.10 -16.19
C PRO A 56 -3.95 -12.28 -15.26
N ASN A 57 -4.86 -12.58 -14.33
CA ASN A 57 -4.74 -13.65 -13.34
C ASN A 57 -3.52 -13.55 -12.39
N ALA A 58 -2.94 -12.36 -12.25
CA ALA A 58 -1.83 -12.17 -11.34
C ALA A 58 -2.25 -12.33 -9.88
N ASP A 59 -1.37 -12.96 -9.09
CA ASP A 59 -1.59 -13.21 -7.67
C ASP A 59 -1.59 -11.92 -6.86
N ALA A 60 -2.23 -11.93 -5.68
CA ALA A 60 -2.32 -10.77 -4.80
C ALA A 60 -0.94 -10.16 -4.49
N LEU A 61 0.08 -10.99 -4.26
CA LEU A 61 1.45 -10.56 -3.98
C LEU A 61 2.12 -9.84 -5.16
N VAL A 62 1.81 -10.24 -6.40
CA VAL A 62 2.29 -9.56 -7.61
C VAL A 62 1.69 -8.16 -7.65
N VAL A 63 0.38 -8.03 -7.40
CA VAL A 63 -0.32 -6.74 -7.32
C VAL A 63 0.22 -5.88 -6.17
N SER A 64 0.47 -6.47 -4.99
CA SER A 64 1.05 -5.79 -3.82
C SER A 64 2.45 -5.26 -4.12
N THR A 65 3.26 -5.99 -4.90
CA THR A 65 4.57 -5.49 -5.35
C THR A 65 4.43 -4.31 -6.33
N GLN A 66 3.44 -4.36 -7.23
CA GLN A 66 3.15 -3.22 -8.12
C GLN A 66 2.67 -1.99 -7.34
N LEU A 67 1.86 -2.19 -6.30
CA LEU A 67 1.42 -1.11 -5.40
C LEU A 67 2.59 -0.50 -4.62
N LEU A 68 3.50 -1.34 -4.10
CA LEU A 68 4.72 -0.90 -3.44
C LEU A 68 5.51 0.06 -4.33
N CYS A 69 5.76 -0.32 -5.58
CA CYS A 69 6.53 0.50 -6.51
C CYS A 69 5.80 1.80 -6.93
N GLN A 70 4.47 1.76 -7.01
CA GLN A 70 3.67 2.92 -7.42
C GLN A 70 3.48 3.98 -6.34
N MET A 71 3.43 3.56 -5.06
CA MET A 71 2.87 4.38 -4.00
C MET A 71 3.79 4.59 -2.80
N ALA A 72 4.80 3.74 -2.61
CA ALA A 72 5.70 3.91 -1.48
C ALA A 72 6.49 5.20 -1.65
N GLU A 73 6.38 6.08 -0.68
CA GLU A 73 7.12 7.32 -0.61
C GLU A 73 8.19 7.25 0.49
N LYS A 74 9.28 8.00 0.29
CA LYS A 74 10.21 8.34 1.35
C LYS A 74 9.64 9.47 2.20
N GLU A 75 10.33 9.83 3.29
CA GLU A 75 9.91 10.92 4.18
C GLU A 75 9.73 12.25 3.42
N ASP A 76 10.61 12.52 2.46
CA ASP A 76 10.58 13.70 1.59
C ASP A 76 9.43 13.71 0.56
N GLY A 77 8.66 12.62 0.46
CA GLY A 77 7.53 12.49 -0.47
C GLY A 77 7.91 12.05 -1.88
N THR A 78 9.18 11.77 -2.15
CA THR A 78 9.60 11.14 -3.41
C THR A 78 9.28 9.65 -3.41
N LEU A 79 9.08 9.05 -4.59
CA LEU A 79 8.86 7.61 -4.69
C LEU A 79 10.09 6.85 -4.19
N ALA A 80 9.84 5.80 -3.41
CA ALA A 80 10.88 4.97 -2.83
C ALA A 80 11.49 3.98 -3.85
N PHE A 81 10.73 3.62 -4.88
CA PHE A 81 11.12 2.64 -5.89
C PHE A 81 10.75 3.11 -7.30
N ASP A 82 11.43 2.54 -8.30
CA ASP A 82 11.01 2.61 -9.69
C ASP A 82 10.12 1.41 -10.05
N MET A 83 9.25 1.56 -11.05
CA MET A 83 8.48 0.44 -11.58
C MET A 83 9.37 -0.68 -12.14
N SER A 84 10.59 -0.36 -12.59
CA SER A 84 11.58 -1.33 -13.05
C SER A 84 12.12 -2.23 -11.93
N ASP A 85 11.94 -1.86 -10.66
CA ASP A 85 12.39 -2.65 -9.52
C ASP A 85 11.46 -3.83 -9.23
N ALA A 86 10.22 -3.79 -9.72
CA ALA A 86 9.20 -4.80 -9.42
C ALA A 86 9.66 -6.25 -9.72
N PRO A 87 10.30 -6.58 -10.87
CA PRO A 87 10.79 -7.94 -11.12
C PRO A 87 11.88 -8.39 -10.16
N MET A 88 12.74 -7.48 -9.69
CA MET A 88 13.79 -7.80 -8.72
C MET A 88 13.15 -8.07 -7.35
N LEU A 89 12.25 -7.20 -6.91
CA LEU A 89 11.55 -7.34 -5.63
C LEU A 89 10.73 -8.64 -5.58
N GLN A 90 10.00 -8.97 -6.65
CA GLN A 90 9.23 -10.22 -6.72
C GLN A 90 10.09 -11.48 -6.59
N ARG A 91 11.34 -11.45 -7.05
CA ARG A 91 12.23 -12.61 -7.04
C ARG A 91 13.01 -12.77 -5.74
N GLN A 92 13.31 -11.66 -5.05
CA GLN A 92 14.28 -11.64 -3.95
C GLN A 92 13.67 -11.25 -2.60
N LEU A 93 12.54 -10.53 -2.59
CA LEU A 93 11.93 -10.09 -1.34
C LEU A 93 11.21 -11.28 -0.67
N PRO A 94 11.41 -11.52 0.63
CA PRO A 94 10.65 -12.52 1.35
C PRO A 94 9.15 -12.21 1.31
N GLU A 95 8.34 -13.23 1.02
CA GLU A 95 6.89 -13.12 0.89
C GLU A 95 6.21 -12.47 2.10
N LYS A 96 6.71 -12.75 3.32
CA LYS A 96 6.21 -12.15 4.57
C LYS A 96 6.14 -10.62 4.49
N VAL A 97 7.14 -9.97 3.89
CA VAL A 97 7.18 -8.50 3.80
C VAL A 97 6.04 -7.96 2.94
N LEU A 98 5.70 -8.65 1.84
CA LEU A 98 4.60 -8.27 0.96
C LEU A 98 3.24 -8.53 1.61
N ASN A 99 3.11 -9.60 2.39
CA ASN A 99 1.90 -9.87 3.18
C ASN A 99 1.67 -8.78 4.23
N ASP A 100 2.71 -8.42 4.99
CA ASP A 100 2.64 -7.37 6.01
C ASP A 100 2.28 -6.01 5.37
N LEU A 101 2.83 -5.72 4.19
CA LEU A 101 2.48 -4.55 3.40
C LEU A 101 1.01 -4.57 2.95
N GLU A 102 0.51 -5.70 2.47
CA GLU A 102 -0.88 -5.82 2.02
C GLU A 102 -1.87 -5.58 3.17
N LEU A 103 -1.61 -6.17 4.34
CA LEU A 103 -2.39 -5.92 5.55
C LEU A 103 -2.39 -4.44 5.94
N PHE A 104 -1.21 -3.82 5.92
CA PHE A 104 -1.06 -2.39 6.20
C PHE A 104 -1.85 -1.52 5.21
N LEU A 105 -1.70 -1.76 3.91
CA LEU A 105 -2.35 -0.97 2.87
C LEU A 105 -3.87 -1.07 2.93
N ASN A 106 -4.42 -2.25 3.24
CA ASN A 106 -5.86 -2.46 3.38
C ASN A 106 -6.41 -2.12 4.78
N ASP A 107 -5.55 -1.61 5.69
CA ASP A 107 -5.91 -1.31 7.09
C ASP A 107 -6.52 -2.50 7.84
N ILE A 108 -6.08 -3.72 7.49
CA ILE A 108 -6.54 -4.95 8.11
C ILE A 108 -5.69 -5.19 9.36
N LYS A 109 -6.33 -5.11 10.53
CA LYS A 109 -5.73 -5.53 11.79
C LYS A 109 -6.03 -7.01 12.00
N LEU A 110 -4.99 -7.84 11.98
CA LEU A 110 -5.11 -9.24 12.38
C LEU A 110 -5.34 -9.30 13.90
N ASP A 111 -6.53 -9.73 14.31
CA ASP A 111 -6.82 -10.05 15.71
C ASP A 111 -6.36 -11.48 16.00
N ILE A 112 -5.09 -11.59 16.40
CA ILE A 112 -4.42 -12.87 16.68
C ILE A 112 -5.03 -13.56 17.91
N ASP A 113 -5.68 -12.82 18.81
CA ASP A 113 -6.26 -13.37 20.03
C ASP A 113 -7.59 -14.10 19.79
N THR A 114 -8.32 -13.73 18.74
CA THR A 114 -9.52 -14.45 18.30
C THR A 114 -9.16 -15.73 17.53
N ALA A 115 -8.09 -15.71 16.71
CA ALA A 115 -7.66 -16.87 15.92
C ALA A 115 -7.08 -18.04 16.74
N LYS A 116 -6.65 -17.82 17.99
CA LYS A 116 -6.15 -18.88 18.89
C LYS A 116 -7.25 -19.61 19.66
N LYS A 117 -8.52 -19.20 19.51
CA LYS A 117 -9.67 -19.75 20.24
C LYS A 117 -10.55 -20.69 19.40
N GLU A 118 -10.18 -20.95 18.15
CA GLU A 118 -10.81 -21.97 17.29
C GLU A 118 -9.93 -23.22 17.17
#